data_AF-A0A6V8Q792-F1
#
_entry.id   AF-A0A6V8Q792-F1
#
_cell.length_a   1.000
_cell.length_b   1.000
_cell.length_c   1.000
_cell.angle_alpha   90.00
_cell.angle_beta   90.00
_cell.angle_gamma   90.00
#
_symmetry.space_group_name_H-M   'P 1'
#
loop_
_entity.id
_entity.type
_entity.pdbx_description
1 polymer ?
#
loop_
_entity_poly.entity_id
_entity_poly.type
_entity_poly.pdbx_seq_one_letter_code
_entity_poly.pdbx_strand_id
1 'polypeptide(L)'
;MSGDREDILDNYQEIRKIDVQGMLEIVEDFPNQCIQAVEIAKGTDFSGVSGPFSCLLVQGVGGSGVSGDLVKALVEEALEVPFLVNKRYGTPGFVGESTLVFAVR
;
A
#
# COMPACT_ATOMS: atom_id res chain seq x y z
N MET A 1 22.45 36.82 -20.97
CA MET A 1 22.88 35.70 -20.11
C MET A 1 21.63 35.05 -19.52
N SER A 2 21.05 34.06 -20.19
CA SER A 2 19.91 33.28 -19.65
C SER A 2 19.73 31.96 -20.43
N GLY A 3 20.84 31.24 -20.64
CA GLY A 3 20.89 30.07 -21.52
C GLY A 3 20.83 28.69 -20.84
N ASP A 4 21.07 28.56 -19.54
CA ASP A 4 21.42 27.26 -18.96
C ASP A 4 20.57 26.88 -17.74
N ARG A 5 19.28 26.67 -17.97
CA ARG A 5 18.49 25.73 -17.16
C ARG A 5 17.65 24.91 -18.13
N GLU A 6 18.28 23.98 -18.84
CA GLU A 6 17.55 22.77 -19.21
C GLU A 6 16.89 22.27 -17.92
N ASP A 7 15.57 22.14 -17.95
CA ASP A 7 14.79 21.86 -16.76
C ASP A 7 15.25 20.51 -16.22
N ILE A 8 15.91 20.53 -15.05
CA ILE A 8 16.48 19.32 -14.44
C ILE A 8 15.43 18.22 -14.28
N LEU A 9 14.14 18.61 -14.23
CA LEU A 9 12.99 17.74 -14.15
C LEU A 9 12.77 16.87 -15.40
N ASP A 10 13.28 17.27 -16.56
CA ASP A 10 13.17 16.51 -17.82
C ASP A 10 14.49 15.81 -18.18
N ASN A 11 15.55 16.00 -17.41
CA ASN A 11 16.85 15.39 -17.68
C ASN A 11 17.11 14.18 -16.79
N TYR A 12 16.82 13.00 -17.34
CA TYR A 12 16.97 11.72 -16.67
C TYR A 12 18.38 11.45 -16.13
N GLN A 13 19.42 11.92 -16.84
CA GLN A 13 20.81 11.73 -16.42
C GLN A 13 21.16 12.62 -15.23
N GLU A 14 20.62 13.83 -15.16
CA GLU A 14 20.82 14.72 -14.01
C GLU A 14 20.01 14.25 -12.79
N ILE A 15 18.78 13.77 -12.99
CA ILE A 15 17.97 13.20 -11.89
C ILE A 15 18.68 12.00 -11.27
N ARG A 16 19.24 11.09 -12.09
CA ARG A 16 19.97 9.91 -11.59
C ARG A 16 21.19 10.24 -10.73
N LYS A 17 21.83 11.40 -10.93
CA LYS A 17 22.97 11.81 -10.10
C LYS A 17 22.58 12.17 -8.67
N ILE A 18 21.34 12.64 -8.46
CA ILE A 18 20.83 13.07 -7.14
C ILE A 18 19.87 12.06 -6.51
N ASP A 19 19.23 11.21 -7.31
CA ASP A 19 18.35 10.13 -6.87
C ASP A 19 19.15 8.91 -6.42
N VAL A 20 19.83 9.06 -5.29
CA VAL A 20 20.70 8.01 -4.70
C VAL A 20 19.95 6.74 -4.31
N GLN A 21 18.63 6.78 -4.21
CA GLN A 21 17.79 5.63 -3.84
C GLN A 21 17.05 5.01 -5.03
N GLY A 22 17.17 5.57 -6.24
CA GLY A 22 16.50 5.07 -7.43
C GLY A 22 14.97 5.18 -7.37
N MET A 23 14.44 6.17 -6.66
CA MET A 23 13.01 6.39 -6.51
C MET A 23 12.29 6.60 -7.85
N LEU A 24 12.93 7.25 -8.82
CA LEU A 24 12.32 7.46 -10.13
C LEU A 24 12.07 6.14 -10.86
N GLU A 25 13.03 5.21 -10.82
CA GLU A 25 12.89 3.88 -11.42
C GLU A 25 11.80 3.06 -10.71
N ILE A 26 11.72 3.13 -9.38
CA ILE A 26 10.65 2.48 -8.61
C ILE A 26 9.27 3.01 -9.00
N VAL A 27 9.12 4.31 -9.22
CA VAL A 27 7.84 4.91 -9.63
C VAL A 27 7.47 4.51 -11.05
N GLU A 28 8.42 4.50 -11.98
CA GLU A 28 8.18 4.06 -13.36
C GLU A 28 7.80 2.57 -13.45
N ASP A 29 8.35 1.74 -12.58
CA ASP A 29 8.06 0.31 -12.55
C ASP A 29 6.74 -0.03 -11.81
N PHE A 30 6.00 0.96 -11.31
CA PHE A 30 4.75 0.75 -10.58
C PHE A 30 3.71 -0.15 -11.31
N PRO A 31 3.51 -0.04 -12.65
CA PRO A 31 2.63 -0.96 -13.36
C PRO A 31 3.05 -2.44 -13.24
N ASN A 32 4.36 -2.72 -13.31
CA ASN A 32 4.88 -4.08 -13.16
C ASN A 32 4.74 -4.57 -11.72
N GLN A 33 4.96 -3.69 -10.73
CA GLN A 33 4.71 -4.00 -9.33
C GLN A 33 3.24 -4.39 -9.08
N CYS A 34 2.28 -3.73 -9.75
CA CYS A 34 0.86 -4.10 -9.70
C CYS A 34 0.60 -5.49 -10.28
N ILE A 35 1.19 -5.81 -11.43
CA ILE A 35 1.07 -7.14 -12.07
C ILE A 35 1.64 -8.22 -11.13
N GLN A 36 2.82 -7.99 -10.57
CA GLN A 36 3.45 -8.89 -9.61
C GLN A 36 2.59 -9.08 -8.36
N ALA A 37 2.00 -8.00 -7.83
CA ALA A 37 1.12 -8.07 -6.67
C ALA A 37 -0.12 -8.95 -6.94
N VAL A 38 -0.70 -8.88 -8.14
CA VAL A 38 -1.82 -9.75 -8.55
C VAL A 38 -1.38 -11.22 -8.62
N GLU A 39 -0.20 -11.51 -9.18
CA GLU A 39 0.30 -12.89 -9.24
C GLU A 39 0.63 -13.45 -7.85
N ILE A 40 1.19 -12.64 -6.95
CA ILE A 40 1.38 -13.01 -5.54
C ILE A 40 0.02 -13.34 -4.90
N ALA A 41 -0.99 -12.48 -5.09
CA ALA A 41 -2.31 -12.69 -4.52
C ALA A 41 -2.96 -14.00 -5.02
N LYS A 42 -2.84 -14.31 -6.32
CA LYS A 42 -3.35 -15.57 -6.91
C LYS A 42 -2.65 -16.81 -6.35
N GLY A 43 -1.36 -16.70 -6.03
CA GLY A 43 -0.56 -17.79 -5.48
C GLY A 43 -0.65 -17.93 -3.96
N THR A 44 -1.33 -17.02 -3.26
CA THR A 44 -1.42 -17.02 -1.80
C THR A 44 -2.53 -17.95 -1.33
N ASP A 45 -2.18 -18.88 -0.44
CA ASP A 45 -3.15 -19.80 0.17
C ASP A 45 -3.84 -19.15 1.38
N PHE A 46 -5.16 -18.93 1.25
CA PHE A 46 -6.01 -18.40 2.32
C PHE A 46 -6.87 -19.48 3.00
N SER A 47 -6.67 -20.76 2.69
CA SER A 47 -7.50 -21.87 3.22
C SER A 47 -7.50 -21.98 4.75
N GLY A 48 -6.43 -21.52 5.41
CA GLY A 48 -6.35 -21.44 6.87
C GLY A 48 -7.06 -20.23 7.50
N VAL A 49 -7.50 -19.27 6.70
CA VAL A 49 -8.22 -18.08 7.16
C VAL A 49 -9.71 -18.37 7.09
N SER A 50 -10.33 -18.59 8.25
CA SER A 50 -11.74 -18.95 8.31
C SER A 50 -12.40 -18.40 9.57
N GLY A 51 -13.72 -18.23 9.49
CA GLY A 51 -14.55 -17.76 10.60
C GLY A 51 -15.46 -16.62 10.15
N PRO A 52 -16.58 -16.39 10.85
CA PRO A 52 -17.32 -15.17 10.66
C PRO A 52 -16.47 -14.01 11.21
N PHE A 53 -16.03 -13.13 10.32
CA PHE A 53 -15.39 -11.88 10.74
C PHE A 53 -16.48 -10.84 10.97
N SER A 54 -16.35 -10.06 12.04
CA SER A 54 -17.22 -8.91 12.33
C SER A 54 -16.59 -7.58 11.91
N CYS A 55 -15.30 -7.59 11.58
CA CYS A 55 -14.53 -6.42 11.18
C CYS A 55 -13.26 -6.84 10.43
N LEU A 56 -12.89 -6.07 9.41
CA LEU A 56 -11.57 -6.11 8.79
C LEU A 56 -10.75 -4.93 9.31
N LEU A 57 -9.49 -5.17 9.68
CA LEU A 57 -8.60 -4.13 10.18
C LEU A 57 -7.26 -4.17 9.45
N VAL A 58 -6.88 -3.07 8.82
CA VAL A 58 -5.50 -2.84 8.37
C VAL A 58 -4.75 -2.11 9.48
N GLN A 59 -3.61 -2.65 9.90
CA GLN A 59 -2.70 -2.06 10.86
C GLN A 59 -1.42 -1.61 10.14
N GLY A 60 -1.21 -0.29 10.03
CA GLY A 60 -0.04 0.28 9.34
C GLY A 60 0.08 1.79 9.54
N VAL A 61 1.29 2.30 9.77
CA VAL A 61 1.56 3.72 10.03
C VAL A 61 2.34 4.32 8.85
N GLY A 62 1.92 5.49 8.35
CA GLY A 62 2.55 6.15 7.20
C GLY A 62 2.12 5.52 5.88
N GLY A 63 3.07 5.27 4.98
CA GLY A 63 2.80 4.71 3.64
C GLY A 63 2.04 3.37 3.68
N SER A 64 2.33 2.51 4.66
CA SER A 64 1.62 1.24 4.86
C SER A 64 0.18 1.40 5.35
N GLY A 65 -0.15 2.54 5.97
CA GLY A 65 -1.52 2.91 6.28
C GLY A 65 -2.27 3.45 5.05
N VAL A 66 -1.56 4.14 4.14
CA VAL A 66 -2.15 4.71 2.92
C VAL A 66 -2.63 3.62 1.96
N SER A 67 -1.88 2.51 1.83
CA SER A 67 -2.32 1.36 1.04
C SER A 67 -3.62 0.76 1.60
N GLY A 68 -3.79 0.75 2.93
CA GLY A 68 -5.04 0.37 3.58
C GLY A 68 -6.22 1.25 3.21
N ASP A 69 -6.03 2.57 3.13
CA ASP A 69 -7.09 3.50 2.70
C ASP A 69 -7.51 3.24 1.25
N LEU A 70 -6.53 3.00 0.38
CA LEU A 70 -6.79 2.71 -1.04
C LEU A 70 -7.64 1.45 -1.17
N VAL A 71 -7.27 0.37 -0.48
CA VAL A 71 -8.05 -0.88 -0.50
C VAL A 71 -9.44 -0.64 0.06
N LYS A 72 -9.57 0.04 1.21
CA LYS A 72 -10.86 0.39 1.81
C LYS A 72 -11.76 1.10 0.78
N ALA A 73 -11.25 2.14 0.12
CA ALA A 73 -12.02 2.89 -0.88
C ALA A 73 -12.48 2.03 -2.07
N LEU A 74 -11.76 0.96 -2.41
CA LEU A 74 -12.09 0.06 -3.51
C LEU A 74 -13.16 -0.98 -3.15
N VAL A 75 -13.19 -1.44 -1.89
CA VAL A 75 -13.99 -2.62 -1.50
C VAL A 75 -15.06 -2.36 -0.46
N GLU A 76 -15.01 -1.23 0.26
CA GLU A 76 -15.89 -0.96 1.41
C GLU A 76 -17.38 -1.07 1.07
N GLU A 77 -17.80 -0.60 -0.11
CA GLU A 77 -19.21 -0.70 -0.54
C GLU A 77 -19.67 -2.13 -0.82
N ALA A 78 -18.74 -3.04 -1.11
CA ALA A 78 -19.03 -4.45 -1.41
C ALA A 78 -18.96 -5.36 -0.17
N LEU A 79 -18.50 -4.84 0.97
CA LEU A 79 -18.31 -5.62 2.19
C LEU A 79 -19.56 -5.56 3.09
N GLU A 80 -19.87 -6.70 3.69
CA GLU A 80 -20.95 -6.81 4.70
C GLU A 80 -20.51 -6.37 6.10
N VAL A 81 -19.21 -6.15 6.30
CA VAL A 81 -18.57 -5.84 7.58
C VAL A 81 -17.66 -4.63 7.45
N PRO A 82 -17.46 -3.83 8.51
CA PRO A 82 -16.64 -2.64 8.44
C PRO A 82 -15.19 -2.96 8.07
N PHE A 83 -14.61 -2.13 7.20
CA PHE A 83 -13.19 -2.10 6.89
C PHE A 83 -12.54 -0.89 7.55
N LEU A 84 -11.62 -1.11 8.49
CA LEU A 84 -10.96 -0.07 9.26
C LEU A 84 -9.46 -0.02 8.95
N VAL A 85 -8.89 1.18 8.99
CA VAL A 85 -7.45 1.40 8.85
C VAL A 85 -6.96 2.08 10.13
N ASN A 86 -6.19 1.37 10.94
CA ASN A 86 -5.57 1.93 12.13
C ASN A 86 -4.14 2.39 11.82
N LYS A 87 -3.98 3.72 11.77
CA LYS A 87 -2.69 4.40 11.54
C LYS A 87 -2.00 4.84 12.81
N ARG A 88 -2.46 4.35 13.97
CA ARG A 88 -1.86 4.64 15.27
C ARG A 88 -0.95 3.50 15.69
N TYR A 89 0.03 3.85 16.50
CA TYR A 89 0.80 2.88 17.26
C TYR A 89 -0.12 2.23 18.31
N GLY A 90 -0.20 0.89 18.31
CA GLY A 90 -1.03 0.10 19.23
C GLY A 90 -2.32 -0.46 18.60
N THR A 91 -2.82 -1.54 19.18
CA THR A 91 -4.02 -2.25 18.71
C THR A 91 -5.28 -1.65 19.35
N PRO A 92 -6.34 -1.35 18.57
CA PRO A 92 -7.60 -0.88 19.14
C PRO A 92 -8.22 -1.91 20.09
N GLY A 93 -8.86 -1.44 21.17
CA GLY A 93 -9.41 -2.32 22.20
C GLY A 93 -10.56 -3.24 21.77
N PHE A 94 -11.18 -3.00 20.61
CA PHE A 94 -12.24 -3.86 20.06
C PHE A 94 -11.69 -5.09 19.32
N VAL A 95 -10.39 -5.12 19.01
CA VAL A 95 -9.78 -6.23 18.26
C VAL A 95 -9.84 -7.50 19.10
N GLY A 96 -10.35 -8.56 18.50
CA GLY A 96 -10.51 -9.87 19.15
C GLY A 96 -10.63 -11.00 18.12
N GLU A 97 -11.12 -12.15 18.57
CA GLU A 97 -11.17 -13.40 17.77
C GLU A 97 -11.96 -13.28 16.46
N SER A 98 -12.94 -12.36 16.39
CA SER A 98 -13.75 -12.11 15.19
C SER A 98 -13.21 -10.99 14.30
N THR A 99 -12.00 -10.47 14.54
CA THR A 99 -11.38 -9.43 13.70
C THR A 99 -10.31 -10.04 12.79
N LEU A 100 -10.47 -9.89 11.47
CA LEU A 100 -9.40 -10.22 10.53
C LEU A 100 -8.43 -9.03 10.43
N VAL A 101 -7.17 -9.23 10.80
CA VAL A 101 -6.15 -8.18 10.81
C VAL A 101 -5.13 -8.39 9.70
N PHE A 102 -4.92 -7.36 8.89
CA PHE A 102 -3.83 -7.24 7.93
C PHE A 102 -2.75 -6.30 8.51
N ALA A 103 -1.62 -6.86 8.92
CA ALA A 103 -0.48 -6.08 9.42
C ALA A 103 0.50 -5.77 8.28
N VAL A 104 0.66 -4.49 7.94
CA VAL A 104 1.39 -4.05 6.74
C VAL A 104 2.58 -3.17 7.14
N ARG A 105 3.73 -3.38 6.46
CA ARG A 105 4.95 -2.60 6.67
C ARG A 105 5.37 -1.89 5.40
#